data_AF-S4Y0V5-F1
#
_entry.id   AF-S4Y0V5-F1
#
_cell.length_a   1.000
_cell.length_b   1.000
_cell.length_c   1.000
_cell.angle_alpha   90.00
_cell.angle_beta   90.00
_cell.angle_gamma   90.00
#
_symmetry.space_group_name_H-M   'P 1'
#
loop_
_entity.id
_entity.type
_entity.pdbx_description
1 polymer ?
#
loop_
_entity_poly.entity_id
_entity_poly.type
_entity_poly.pdbx_seq_one_letter_code
_entity_poly.pdbx_strand_id
1 'polypeptide(L)'
;MKAMTWMAVALALHGLGCVAAPRKMDPTRPLELHTGFFEARYTQDGEPVSGVPEWLAKEPEAAPHASRAQTLSLLAGLVSGAGGILIGTPLGQELGGERDPLWPLAGAGAAAIALSIPLAIWSVSSMDSAAEAHNRLVAGGGEESAPPKRAAAKTERARRAAPPAPLEAFGFAFGATSTSALAVCQAAGHTWSDEEDGVGRCSGTPTESIAGASAELTFEDDGLSAVELVIRPPEDAEGWATSFRATETALIRRFGKAAQRSFAIPDECKAAEQFLGCVADGRVTGSASWSPDDGPSVVLSIIGSPPPPTLRVRLTPRPPKM
;
A
#
# COMPACT_ATOMS: atom_id res chain seq x y z
N MET A 1 30.75 -21.07 32.21
CA MET A 1 31.04 -21.27 30.77
C MET A 1 30.39 -22.51 30.13
N LYS A 2 29.70 -23.43 30.85
CA LYS A 2 29.05 -24.62 30.24
C LYS A 2 27.56 -24.46 29.86
N ALA A 3 26.90 -23.36 30.27
CA ALA A 3 25.46 -23.16 30.02
C ALA A 3 25.15 -22.56 28.63
N MET A 4 26.12 -21.93 27.96
CA MET A 4 25.90 -21.21 26.70
C MET A 4 25.85 -22.13 25.47
N THR A 5 26.38 -23.37 25.58
CA THR A 5 26.49 -24.31 24.45
C THR A 5 25.18 -25.04 24.15
N TRP A 6 24.29 -25.22 25.14
CA TRP A 6 23.02 -25.93 24.95
C TRP A 6 21.95 -25.10 24.24
N MET A 7 22.03 -23.78 24.33
CA MET A 7 21.04 -22.87 23.73
C MET A 7 21.21 -22.76 22.21
N ALA A 8 22.44 -22.89 21.70
CA ALA A 8 22.72 -22.91 20.25
C ALA A 8 22.19 -24.19 19.55
N VAL A 9 22.21 -25.34 20.25
CA VAL A 9 21.71 -26.61 19.69
C VAL A 9 20.18 -26.64 19.65
N ALA A 10 19.51 -26.04 20.65
CA ALA A 10 18.05 -25.96 20.67
C ALA A 10 17.48 -25.06 19.55
N LEU A 11 18.18 -23.97 19.18
CA LEU A 11 17.79 -23.10 18.06
C LEU A 11 17.94 -23.78 16.69
N ALA A 12 18.93 -24.66 16.53
CA ALA A 12 19.15 -25.38 15.27
C ALA A 12 18.08 -26.46 14.98
N LEU A 13 17.44 -27.01 16.01
CA LEU A 13 16.48 -28.11 15.87
C LEU A 13 15.02 -27.66 15.65
N HIS A 14 14.66 -26.40 15.95
CA HIS A 14 13.30 -25.88 15.74
C HIS A 14 13.04 -25.36 14.32
N GLY A 15 14.04 -25.35 13.44
CA GLY A 15 13.94 -24.85 12.06
C GLY A 15 13.58 -25.89 10.99
N LEU A 16 13.49 -27.18 11.33
CA LEU A 16 13.20 -28.26 10.36
C LEU A 16 11.68 -28.49 10.17
N GLY A 17 10.87 -27.43 10.24
CA GLY A 17 9.51 -27.50 9.72
C GLY A 17 9.58 -27.83 8.23
N CYS A 18 8.76 -28.77 7.76
CA CYS A 18 8.69 -29.17 6.36
C CYS A 18 8.29 -27.97 5.48
N VAL A 19 9.26 -27.16 5.06
CA VAL A 19 9.07 -26.16 4.02
C VAL A 19 8.88 -26.95 2.73
N ALA A 20 7.62 -27.13 2.34
CA ALA A 20 7.31 -27.71 1.05
C ALA A 20 8.04 -26.90 -0.02
N ALA A 21 8.81 -27.58 -0.88
CA ALA A 21 9.48 -26.91 -1.98
C ALA A 21 8.44 -26.18 -2.83
N PRO A 22 8.65 -24.89 -3.17
CA PRO A 22 7.68 -24.13 -3.95
C PRO A 22 7.43 -24.86 -5.27
N ARG A 23 6.17 -24.90 -5.70
CA ARG A 23 5.81 -25.53 -6.98
C ARG A 23 6.37 -24.68 -8.12
N LYS A 24 6.59 -25.30 -9.29
CA LYS A 24 6.84 -24.53 -10.51
C LYS A 24 5.55 -23.85 -10.94
N MET A 25 5.65 -22.63 -11.43
CA MET A 25 4.53 -21.89 -12.01
C MET A 25 3.88 -22.69 -13.17
N ASP A 26 2.55 -22.80 -13.14
CA ASP A 26 1.74 -23.30 -14.26
C ASP A 26 1.36 -22.10 -15.16
N PRO A 27 1.82 -22.05 -16.42
CA PRO A 27 1.58 -20.93 -17.33
C PRO A 27 0.12 -20.78 -17.77
N THR A 28 -0.72 -21.76 -17.48
CA THR A 28 -2.13 -21.77 -17.90
C THR A 28 -3.07 -21.25 -16.82
N ARG A 29 -2.54 -20.86 -15.66
CA ARG A 29 -3.31 -20.43 -14.50
C ARG A 29 -2.96 -19.00 -14.10
N PRO A 30 -3.94 -18.21 -13.64
CA PRO A 30 -3.66 -16.87 -13.15
C PRO A 30 -2.75 -16.94 -11.91
N LEU A 31 -1.88 -15.94 -11.79
CA LEU A 31 -1.08 -15.68 -10.61
C LEU A 31 -1.90 -14.90 -9.58
N GLU A 32 -1.89 -15.36 -8.34
CA GLU A 32 -2.37 -14.63 -7.18
C GLU A 32 -1.20 -13.82 -6.60
N LEU A 33 -1.41 -12.53 -6.41
CA LEU A 33 -0.39 -11.63 -5.86
C LEU A 33 -0.65 -11.36 -4.38
N HIS A 34 0.34 -11.71 -3.57
CA HIS A 34 0.40 -11.32 -2.17
C HIS A 34 1.57 -10.34 -1.97
N THR A 35 1.25 -9.05 -1.95
CA THR A 35 2.23 -7.99 -1.66
C THR A 35 2.46 -7.89 -0.16
N GLY A 36 3.60 -8.38 0.32
CA GLY A 36 4.09 -8.16 1.68
C GLY A 36 4.99 -6.92 1.78
N PHE A 37 5.41 -6.57 3.01
CA PHE A 37 6.20 -5.35 3.28
C PHE A 37 7.59 -5.35 2.61
N PHE A 38 8.21 -6.53 2.42
CA PHE A 38 9.53 -6.68 1.77
C PHE A 38 9.57 -7.70 0.64
N GLU A 39 8.48 -8.43 0.39
CA GLU A 39 8.47 -9.55 -0.56
C GLU A 39 7.13 -9.60 -1.28
N ALA A 40 7.17 -9.64 -2.62
CA ALA A 40 6.04 -10.06 -3.42
C ALA A 40 6.05 -11.58 -3.48
N ARG A 41 5.00 -12.21 -2.94
CA ARG A 41 4.79 -13.65 -3.08
C ARG A 41 3.76 -13.91 -4.15
N TYR A 42 4.13 -14.78 -5.07
CA TYR A 42 3.25 -15.26 -6.11
C TYR A 42 2.74 -16.63 -5.70
N THR A 43 1.42 -16.80 -5.71
CA THR A 43 0.77 -18.08 -5.46
C THR A 43 -0.09 -18.49 -6.66
N GLN A 44 -0.37 -19.78 -6.76
CA GLN A 44 -1.42 -20.33 -7.62
C GLN A 44 -2.22 -21.33 -6.79
N ASP A 45 -3.53 -21.12 -6.69
CA ASP A 45 -4.42 -21.90 -5.83
C ASP A 45 -3.98 -21.89 -4.36
N GLY A 46 -3.51 -20.74 -3.86
CA GLY A 46 -3.00 -20.59 -2.50
C GLY A 46 -1.62 -21.20 -2.21
N GLU A 47 -0.99 -21.86 -3.18
CA GLU A 47 0.34 -22.48 -3.02
C GLU A 47 1.44 -21.58 -3.62
N PRO A 48 2.60 -21.41 -2.94
CA PRO A 48 3.69 -20.59 -3.45
C PRO A 48 4.31 -21.18 -4.72
N VAL A 49 4.51 -20.33 -5.72
CA VAL A 49 5.13 -20.70 -7.00
C VAL A 49 6.51 -20.06 -7.16
N SER A 50 7.42 -20.79 -7.80
CA SER A 50 8.79 -20.38 -8.10
C SER A 50 9.01 -20.19 -9.60
N GLY A 51 10.04 -19.42 -9.95
CA GLY A 51 10.42 -19.17 -11.35
C GLY A 51 9.55 -18.16 -12.09
N VAL A 52 8.73 -17.39 -11.36
CA VAL A 52 7.79 -16.42 -11.94
C VAL A 52 8.51 -15.34 -12.76
N PRO A 53 9.57 -14.67 -12.27
CA PRO A 53 10.26 -13.65 -13.07
C PRO A 53 10.85 -14.17 -14.37
N GLU A 54 11.49 -15.35 -14.34
CA GLU A 54 12.11 -15.96 -15.51
C GLU A 54 11.08 -16.41 -16.54
N TRP A 55 9.89 -16.77 -16.07
CA TRP A 55 8.81 -17.18 -16.94
C TRP A 55 8.08 -15.97 -17.56
N LEU A 56 7.70 -14.97 -16.75
CA LEU A 56 7.09 -13.72 -17.22
C LEU A 56 8.00 -12.96 -18.19
N ALA A 57 9.32 -13.05 -18.03
CA ALA A 57 10.29 -12.46 -18.97
C ALA A 57 10.23 -13.09 -20.38
N LYS A 58 9.64 -14.28 -20.54
CA LYS A 58 9.48 -14.97 -21.84
C LYS A 58 8.14 -14.69 -22.51
N GLU A 59 7.17 -14.14 -21.78
CA GLU A 59 5.86 -13.78 -22.33
C GLU A 59 5.92 -12.42 -23.01
N PRO A 60 5.51 -12.27 -24.28
CA PRO A 60 5.66 -11.01 -25.01
C PRO A 60 5.02 -9.78 -24.32
N GLU A 61 3.84 -9.93 -23.71
CA GLU A 61 3.15 -8.82 -23.04
C GLU A 61 3.69 -8.50 -21.64
N ALA A 62 4.21 -9.50 -20.93
CA ALA A 62 4.76 -9.33 -19.59
C ALA A 62 6.28 -9.03 -19.57
N ALA A 63 6.99 -9.41 -20.65
CA ALA A 63 8.43 -9.29 -20.78
C ALA A 63 9.02 -7.89 -20.52
N PRO A 64 8.47 -6.77 -21.05
CA PRO A 64 9.05 -5.46 -20.78
C PRO A 64 8.97 -5.09 -19.29
N HIS A 65 7.88 -5.47 -18.62
CA HIS A 65 7.66 -5.23 -17.21
C HIS A 65 8.55 -6.13 -16.33
N ALA A 66 8.64 -7.42 -16.65
CA ALA A 66 9.49 -8.37 -15.93
C ALA A 66 10.98 -8.03 -16.07
N SER A 67 11.44 -7.69 -17.29
CA SER A 67 12.84 -7.32 -17.55
C SER A 67 13.23 -6.02 -16.83
N ARG A 68 12.35 -5.01 -16.83
CA ARG A 68 12.55 -3.79 -16.07
C ARG A 68 12.64 -4.06 -14.58
N ALA A 69 11.77 -4.93 -14.05
CA ALA A 69 11.84 -5.30 -12.64
C ALA A 69 13.15 -6.00 -12.28
N GLN A 70 13.59 -6.99 -13.07
CA GLN A 70 14.87 -7.67 -12.86
C GLN A 70 16.05 -6.68 -12.88
N THR A 71 16.03 -5.73 -13.82
CA THR A 71 17.06 -4.68 -13.91
C THR A 71 17.07 -3.80 -12.66
N LEU A 72 15.89 -3.33 -12.22
CA LEU A 72 15.76 -2.50 -11.02
C LEU A 72 16.17 -3.27 -9.75
N SER A 73 15.79 -4.54 -9.63
CA SER A 73 16.18 -5.41 -8.53
C SER A 73 17.68 -5.62 -8.47
N LEU A 74 18.33 -5.86 -9.63
CA LEU A 74 19.78 -6.01 -9.72
C LEU A 74 20.51 -4.71 -9.34
N LEU A 75 20.03 -3.57 -9.84
CA LEU A 75 20.57 -2.27 -9.46
C LEU A 75 20.39 -1.99 -7.97
N ALA A 76 19.20 -2.26 -7.42
CA ALA A 76 18.95 -2.12 -6.00
C ALA A 76 19.91 -3.00 -5.19
N GLY A 77 20.06 -4.28 -5.56
CA GLY A 77 20.97 -5.22 -4.90
C GLY A 77 22.44 -4.79 -4.95
N LEU A 78 22.91 -4.27 -6.09
CA LEU A 78 24.28 -3.74 -6.20
C LEU A 78 24.48 -2.51 -5.30
N VAL A 79 23.52 -1.59 -5.29
CA VAL A 79 23.58 -0.37 -4.47
C VAL A 79 23.49 -0.72 -2.97
N SER A 80 22.57 -1.59 -2.57
CA SER A 80 22.47 -2.06 -1.18
C SER A 80 23.72 -2.84 -0.76
N GLY A 81 24.26 -3.68 -1.64
CA GLY A 81 25.49 -4.45 -1.38
C GLY A 81 26.71 -3.55 -1.18
N ALA A 82 26.89 -2.57 -2.06
CA ALA A 82 27.92 -1.55 -1.90
C ALA A 82 27.70 -0.75 -0.60
N GLY A 83 26.46 -0.30 -0.34
CA GLY A 83 26.10 0.41 0.90
C GLY A 83 26.41 -0.39 2.16
N GLY A 84 26.10 -1.68 2.16
CA GLY A 84 26.41 -2.60 3.26
C GLY A 84 27.91 -2.75 3.52
N ILE A 85 28.74 -2.82 2.47
CA ILE A 85 30.20 -2.85 2.61
C ILE A 85 30.73 -1.53 3.20
N LEU A 86 30.20 -0.40 2.74
CA LEU A 86 30.59 0.93 3.20
C LEU A 86 30.22 1.17 4.68
N ILE A 87 29.09 0.63 5.14
CA ILE A 87 28.71 0.63 6.57
C ILE A 87 29.55 -0.38 7.37
N GLY A 88 29.74 -1.58 6.82
CA GLY A 88 30.41 -2.68 7.52
C GLY A 88 31.90 -2.42 7.77
N THR A 89 32.57 -1.69 6.89
CA THR A 89 34.01 -1.40 7.00
C THR A 89 34.38 -0.64 8.28
N PRO A 90 33.81 0.55 8.57
CA PRO A 90 34.11 1.27 9.81
C PRO A 90 33.62 0.53 11.06
N LEU A 91 32.50 -0.21 10.99
CA LEU A 91 32.08 -1.08 12.09
C LEU A 91 33.13 -2.16 12.39
N GLY A 92 33.71 -2.76 11.35
CA GLY A 92 34.80 -3.73 11.48
C GLY A 92 36.07 -3.12 12.08
N GLN A 93 36.42 -1.88 11.69
CA GLN A 93 37.56 -1.13 12.26
C GLN A 93 37.36 -0.86 13.75
N GLU A 94 36.18 -0.37 14.15
CA GLU A 94 35.84 -0.11 15.55
C GLU A 94 35.93 -1.39 16.39
N LEU A 95 35.33 -2.49 15.92
CA LEU A 95 35.41 -3.80 16.58
C LEU A 95 36.84 -4.37 16.62
N GLY A 96 37.68 -4.00 15.66
CA GLY A 96 39.10 -4.34 15.61
C GLY A 96 39.98 -3.49 16.54
N GLY A 97 39.43 -2.49 17.22
CA GLY A 97 40.15 -1.58 18.12
C GLY A 97 40.88 -0.44 17.40
N GLU A 98 40.54 -0.16 16.14
CA GLU A 98 41.00 1.03 15.43
C GLU A 98 40.45 2.28 16.14
N ARG A 99 41.30 3.29 16.40
CA ARG A 99 40.90 4.48 17.17
C ARG A 99 40.13 5.52 16.37
N ASP A 100 40.22 5.47 15.06
CA ASP A 100 39.57 6.42 14.15
C ASP A 100 38.95 5.69 12.96
N PRO A 101 37.81 5.01 13.14
CA PRO A 101 37.10 4.35 12.05
C PRO A 101 36.63 5.37 11.02
N LEU A 102 36.54 4.93 9.76
CA LEU A 102 36.09 5.76 8.65
C LEU A 102 34.56 5.98 8.67
N TRP A 103 34.01 6.59 9.72
CA TRP A 103 32.58 6.88 9.87
C TRP A 103 31.94 7.64 8.69
N PRO A 104 32.64 8.56 7.98
CA PRO A 104 32.09 9.15 6.76
C PRO A 104 31.72 8.12 5.69
N LEU A 105 32.43 6.98 5.64
CA LEU A 105 32.13 5.87 4.75
C LEU A 105 30.80 5.19 5.13
N ALA A 106 30.53 5.03 6.42
CA ALA A 106 29.24 4.53 6.90
C ALA A 106 28.09 5.48 6.53
N GLY A 107 28.31 6.79 6.64
CA GLY A 107 27.34 7.79 6.20
C GLY A 107 27.01 7.65 4.70
N ALA A 108 28.03 7.52 3.85
CA ALA A 108 27.83 7.26 2.42
C ALA A 108 27.12 5.92 2.15
N GLY A 109 27.45 4.88 2.92
CA GLY A 109 26.81 3.58 2.82
C GLY A 109 25.33 3.61 3.19
N ALA A 110 24.96 4.35 4.25
CA ALA A 110 23.57 4.55 4.65
C ALA A 110 22.78 5.30 3.57
N ALA A 111 23.36 6.35 2.98
CA ALA A 111 22.75 7.06 1.86
C ALA A 111 22.51 6.14 0.64
N ALA A 112 23.48 5.28 0.31
CA ALA A 112 23.32 4.29 -0.76
C ALA A 112 22.15 3.33 -0.47
N ILE A 113 22.04 2.79 0.75
CA ILE A 113 20.91 1.94 1.14
C ILE A 113 19.58 2.70 1.00
N ALA A 114 19.50 3.94 1.46
CA ALA A 114 18.29 4.76 1.32
C ALA A 114 17.87 4.92 -0.15
N LEU A 115 18.82 5.13 -1.07
CA LEU A 115 18.57 5.21 -2.51
C LEU A 115 18.13 3.88 -3.13
N SER A 116 18.48 2.74 -2.53
CA SER A 116 18.06 1.42 -3.02
C SER A 116 16.58 1.12 -2.74
N ILE A 117 15.99 1.76 -1.73
CA ILE A 117 14.58 1.56 -1.34
C ILE A 117 13.61 1.90 -2.49
N PRO A 118 13.64 3.09 -3.12
CA PRO A 118 12.72 3.40 -4.22
C PRO A 118 12.93 2.46 -5.43
N LEU A 119 14.16 2.03 -5.71
CA LEU A 119 14.44 1.06 -6.78
C LEU A 119 13.76 -0.28 -6.51
N ALA A 120 13.81 -0.76 -5.26
CA ALA A 120 13.13 -1.99 -4.86
C ALA A 120 11.60 -1.88 -5.00
N ILE A 121 11.00 -0.74 -4.59
CA ILE A 121 9.55 -0.50 -4.75
C ILE A 121 9.18 -0.52 -6.23
N TRP A 122 9.92 0.19 -7.08
CA TRP A 122 9.66 0.25 -8.51
C TRP A 122 9.85 -1.12 -9.18
N SER A 123 10.80 -1.92 -8.70
CA SER A 123 10.96 -3.31 -9.12
C SER A 123 9.70 -4.14 -8.84
N VAL A 124 9.19 -4.10 -7.60
CA VAL A 124 7.97 -4.82 -7.21
C VAL A 124 6.77 -4.38 -8.05
N SER A 125 6.55 -3.07 -8.18
CA SER A 125 5.44 -2.54 -9.00
C SER A 125 5.54 -2.95 -10.47
N SER A 126 6.76 -3.07 -11.01
CA SER A 126 6.98 -3.53 -12.38
C SER A 126 6.68 -5.02 -12.51
N MET A 127 7.03 -5.85 -11.52
CA MET A 127 6.61 -7.26 -11.51
C MET A 127 5.09 -7.43 -11.39
N ASP A 128 4.42 -6.60 -10.61
CA ASP A 128 2.96 -6.65 -10.48
C ASP A 128 2.28 -6.38 -11.83
N SER A 129 2.81 -5.41 -12.58
CA SER A 129 2.34 -5.12 -13.95
C SER A 129 2.57 -6.30 -14.89
N ALA A 130 3.70 -7.01 -14.74
CA ALA A 130 4.00 -8.20 -15.53
C ALA A 130 3.02 -9.34 -15.24
N ALA A 131 2.74 -9.60 -13.96
CA ALA A 131 1.79 -10.63 -13.56
C ALA A 131 0.34 -10.28 -13.97
N GLU A 132 -0.03 -9.01 -13.95
CA GLU A 132 -1.33 -8.57 -14.48
C GLU A 132 -1.45 -8.78 -15.99
N ALA A 133 -0.40 -8.47 -16.76
CA ALA A 133 -0.37 -8.74 -18.20
C ALA A 133 -0.56 -10.23 -18.49
N HIS A 134 0.15 -11.09 -17.76
CA HIS A 134 -0.03 -12.53 -17.81
C HIS A 134 -1.48 -12.96 -17.49
N ASN A 135 -2.03 -12.48 -16.38
CA ASN A 135 -3.39 -12.83 -15.96
C ASN A 135 -4.45 -12.42 -16.99
N ARG A 136 -4.25 -11.29 -17.69
CA ARG A 136 -5.12 -10.88 -18.80
C ARG A 136 -5.03 -11.85 -19.98
N LEU A 137 -3.83 -12.31 -20.33
CA LEU A 137 -3.63 -13.32 -21.38
C LEU A 137 -4.30 -14.65 -21.04
N VAL A 138 -4.12 -15.13 -19.80
CA VAL A 138 -4.76 -16.38 -19.33
C VAL A 138 -6.28 -16.25 -19.32
N ALA A 139 -6.82 -15.11 -18.88
CA ALA A 139 -8.26 -14.86 -18.86
C ALA A 139 -8.87 -14.67 -20.26
N GLY A 140 -8.12 -14.09 -21.21
CA GLY A 140 -8.57 -13.84 -22.59
C GLY A 140 -8.31 -15.00 -23.56
N GLY A 141 -7.38 -15.91 -23.24
CA GLY A 141 -7.04 -17.09 -24.04
C GLY A 141 -7.98 -18.29 -23.84
N GLY A 142 -8.79 -18.27 -22.79
CA GLY A 142 -10.01 -19.08 -22.73
C GLY A 142 -11.12 -18.31 -23.42
N GLU A 143 -11.59 -18.81 -24.57
CA GLU A 143 -12.79 -18.36 -25.28
C GLU A 143 -13.80 -17.65 -24.39
N GLU A 144 -14.31 -16.50 -24.88
CA GLU A 144 -15.67 -15.96 -24.68
C GLU A 144 -16.55 -16.88 -23.82
N SER A 145 -16.30 -16.85 -22.51
CA SER A 145 -17.14 -17.56 -21.57
C SER A 145 -18.41 -16.76 -21.55
N ALA A 146 -19.37 -17.22 -22.36
CA ALA A 146 -20.76 -16.85 -22.25
C ALA A 146 -21.08 -16.65 -20.76
N PRO A 147 -21.63 -15.49 -20.36
CA PRO A 147 -21.91 -15.22 -18.96
C PRO A 147 -22.66 -16.42 -18.39
N PRO A 148 -22.32 -16.91 -17.18
CA PRO A 148 -22.86 -18.16 -16.64
C PRO A 148 -24.38 -18.13 -16.67
N LYS A 149 -24.97 -18.76 -17.69
CA LYS A 149 -26.42 -18.74 -17.98
C LYS A 149 -27.21 -19.69 -17.07
N ARG A 150 -26.67 -20.02 -15.89
CA ARG A 150 -27.20 -21.08 -15.00
C ARG A 150 -27.29 -20.69 -13.52
N ALA A 151 -27.48 -19.41 -13.22
CA ALA A 151 -27.90 -18.96 -11.89
C ALA A 151 -29.10 -17.99 -11.88
N ALA A 152 -29.70 -17.68 -13.05
CA ALA A 152 -30.77 -16.68 -13.12
C ALA A 152 -32.16 -17.17 -12.68
N ALA A 153 -32.38 -18.47 -12.47
CA ALA A 153 -33.73 -18.98 -12.16
C ALA A 153 -34.05 -19.10 -10.65
N LYS A 154 -33.10 -18.81 -9.74
CA LYS A 154 -33.31 -18.95 -8.29
C LYS A 154 -33.24 -17.64 -7.49
N THR A 155 -32.94 -16.52 -8.14
CA THR A 155 -32.74 -15.21 -7.46
C THR A 155 -33.93 -14.25 -7.62
N GLU A 156 -34.99 -14.63 -8.33
CA GLU A 156 -36.18 -13.76 -8.46
C GLU A 156 -37.05 -13.75 -7.19
N ARG A 157 -37.01 -14.80 -6.36
CA ARG A 157 -37.93 -14.98 -5.22
C ARG A 157 -37.44 -14.42 -3.88
N ALA A 158 -36.23 -13.87 -3.83
CA ALA A 158 -35.66 -13.22 -2.63
C ALA A 158 -35.61 -11.67 -2.75
N ARG A 159 -36.33 -11.08 -3.72
CA ARG A 159 -36.38 -9.63 -3.95
C ARG A 159 -37.53 -8.93 -3.23
N ARG A 160 -37.85 -9.34 -2.00
CA ARG A 160 -38.19 -8.34 -0.98
C ARG A 160 -36.86 -7.80 -0.48
N ALA A 161 -36.18 -7.03 -1.35
CA ALA A 161 -34.91 -6.42 -1.04
C ALA A 161 -35.14 -5.54 0.19
N ALA A 162 -34.46 -5.88 1.29
CA ALA A 162 -34.24 -4.93 2.35
C ALA A 162 -33.71 -3.63 1.69
N PRO A 163 -34.08 -2.44 2.20
CA PRO A 163 -33.48 -1.21 1.74
C PRO A 163 -31.96 -1.41 1.65
N PRO A 164 -31.30 -1.00 0.55
CA PRO A 164 -29.86 -1.14 0.44
C PRO A 164 -29.24 -0.55 1.71
N ALA A 165 -28.34 -1.30 2.34
CA ALA A 165 -27.65 -0.81 3.54
C ALA A 165 -27.08 0.58 3.21
N PRO A 166 -27.21 1.55 4.13
CA PRO A 166 -26.69 2.89 3.90
C PRO A 166 -25.21 2.81 3.53
N LEU A 167 -24.80 3.63 2.57
CA LEU A 167 -23.41 3.66 2.14
C LEU A 167 -22.56 4.21 3.29
N GLU A 168 -21.70 3.37 3.88
CA GLU A 168 -20.89 3.75 5.03
C GLU A 168 -19.41 3.92 4.66
N ALA A 169 -18.84 5.05 5.07
CA ALA A 169 -17.43 5.38 4.98
C ALA A 169 -16.85 5.49 6.40
N PHE A 170 -16.00 4.52 6.77
CA PHE A 170 -15.27 4.53 8.05
C PHE A 170 -16.15 4.61 9.30
N GLY A 171 -17.37 4.07 9.21
CA GLY A 171 -18.38 4.10 10.27
C GLY A 171 -19.36 5.27 10.19
N PHE A 172 -19.18 6.20 9.25
CA PHE A 172 -20.13 7.29 8.99
C PHE A 172 -21.01 6.95 7.78
N ALA A 173 -22.33 7.12 7.93
CA ALA A 173 -23.28 6.87 6.84
C ALA A 173 -23.47 8.14 6.00
N PHE A 174 -23.32 8.05 4.67
CA PHE A 174 -23.63 9.16 3.77
C PHE A 174 -25.11 9.53 3.87
N GLY A 175 -25.40 10.84 3.84
CA GLY A 175 -26.73 11.40 4.07
C GLY A 175 -27.14 11.51 5.55
N ALA A 176 -26.31 11.05 6.50
CA ALA A 176 -26.57 11.27 7.92
C ALA A 176 -26.42 12.77 8.28
N THR A 177 -27.19 13.23 9.27
CA THR A 177 -27.11 14.60 9.79
C THR A 177 -25.84 14.80 10.63
N SER A 178 -25.43 16.06 10.82
CA SER A 178 -24.29 16.41 11.68
C SER A 178 -24.45 15.85 13.11
N THR A 179 -25.66 15.93 13.65
CA THR A 179 -25.99 15.39 14.98
C THR A 179 -25.83 13.87 15.05
N SER A 180 -26.22 13.16 13.98
CA SER A 180 -26.02 11.71 13.91
C SER A 180 -24.53 11.35 13.81
N ALA A 181 -23.75 12.09 13.03
CA ALA A 181 -22.32 11.86 12.89
C ALA A 181 -21.55 12.16 14.19
N LEU A 182 -21.93 13.22 14.90
CA LEU A 182 -21.44 13.54 16.25
C LEU A 182 -21.65 12.36 17.21
N ALA A 183 -22.86 11.80 17.26
CA ALA A 183 -23.18 10.68 18.15
C ALA A 183 -22.32 9.45 17.84
N VAL A 184 -22.08 9.15 16.55
CA VAL A 184 -21.19 8.06 16.13
C VAL A 184 -19.75 8.32 16.56
N CYS A 185 -19.24 9.54 16.37
CA CYS A 185 -17.89 9.94 16.79
C CYS A 185 -17.70 9.76 18.30
N GLN A 186 -18.64 10.28 19.11
CA GLN A 186 -18.59 10.20 20.57
C GLN A 186 -18.76 8.78 21.09
N ALA A 187 -19.63 7.97 20.46
CA ALA A 187 -19.81 6.56 20.82
C ALA A 187 -18.53 5.73 20.61
N ALA A 188 -17.68 6.14 19.66
CA ALA A 188 -16.36 5.56 19.43
C ALA A 188 -15.27 6.12 20.37
N GLY A 189 -15.63 6.99 21.33
CA GLY A 189 -14.70 7.58 22.30
C GLY A 189 -13.85 8.74 21.76
N HIS A 190 -14.21 9.29 20.59
CA HIS A 190 -13.50 10.41 19.97
C HIS A 190 -14.10 11.76 20.35
N THR A 191 -13.30 12.81 20.22
CA THR A 191 -13.75 14.19 20.40
C THR A 191 -14.27 14.76 19.09
N TRP A 192 -15.33 15.56 19.16
CA TRP A 192 -15.91 16.26 18.02
C TRP A 192 -15.66 17.76 18.13
N SER A 193 -15.41 18.40 16.99
CA SER A 193 -15.36 19.85 16.87
C SER A 193 -16.12 20.28 15.61
N ASP A 194 -17.04 21.22 15.78
CA ASP A 194 -17.70 21.90 14.66
C ASP A 194 -16.76 22.97 14.09
N GLU A 195 -16.60 22.99 12.77
CA GLU A 195 -15.92 24.05 12.04
C GLU A 195 -16.94 24.90 11.27
N GLU A 196 -16.47 26.01 10.71
CA GLU A 196 -17.30 26.86 9.85
C GLU A 196 -17.71 26.09 8.57
N ASP A 197 -18.69 26.64 7.84
CA ASP A 197 -19.11 26.14 6.52
C ASP A 197 -19.63 24.69 6.47
N GLY A 198 -20.25 24.22 7.56
CA GLY A 198 -20.89 22.90 7.57
C GLY A 198 -19.87 21.75 7.54
N VAL A 199 -18.70 21.96 8.14
CA VAL A 199 -17.68 20.93 8.33
C VAL A 199 -17.66 20.48 9.79
N GLY A 200 -17.75 19.17 10.02
CA GLY A 200 -17.56 18.55 11.33
C GLY A 200 -16.27 17.76 11.37
N ARG A 201 -15.50 17.85 12.45
CA ARG A 201 -14.26 17.07 12.63
C ARG A 201 -14.39 16.12 13.82
N CYS A 202 -14.09 14.84 13.57
CA CYS A 202 -13.91 13.82 14.59
C CYS A 202 -12.41 13.54 14.76
N SER A 203 -11.91 13.52 16.01
CA SER A 203 -10.48 13.32 16.29
C SER A 203 -9.94 11.94 15.89
N GLY A 204 -10.81 11.01 15.53
CA GLY A 204 -10.49 9.68 15.06
C GLY A 204 -11.51 9.14 14.07
N THR A 205 -11.34 7.89 13.66
CA THR A 205 -12.32 7.15 12.85
C THR A 205 -13.06 6.12 13.71
N PRO A 206 -14.40 6.03 13.66
CA PRO A 206 -15.17 5.02 14.40
C PRO A 206 -14.74 3.57 14.13
N THR A 207 -14.33 3.27 12.90
CA THR A 207 -13.70 1.98 12.56
C THR A 207 -12.18 2.18 12.44
N GLU A 208 -11.39 1.57 13.32
CA GLU A 208 -9.91 1.64 13.38
C GLU A 208 -9.20 1.00 12.17
N SER A 209 -9.48 1.48 10.97
CA SER A 209 -8.93 0.91 9.73
C SER A 209 -7.65 1.60 9.27
N ILE A 210 -7.41 2.85 9.68
CA ILE A 210 -6.18 3.59 9.41
C ILE A 210 -5.73 4.27 10.71
N ALA A 211 -4.62 3.80 11.27
CA ALA A 211 -4.11 4.28 12.55
C ALA A 211 -3.73 5.77 12.48
N GLY A 212 -4.12 6.53 13.51
CA GLY A 212 -3.80 7.96 13.63
C GLY A 212 -4.54 8.88 12.66
N ALA A 213 -5.54 8.37 11.92
CA ALA A 213 -6.40 9.19 11.08
C ALA A 213 -7.46 9.92 11.91
N SER A 214 -7.65 11.20 11.64
CA SER A 214 -8.84 11.97 12.03
C SER A 214 -9.82 12.03 10.85
N ALA A 215 -11.10 12.29 11.11
CA ALA A 215 -12.12 12.41 10.06
C ALA A 215 -12.68 13.83 9.99
N GLU A 216 -12.65 14.43 8.80
CA GLU A 216 -13.36 15.65 8.44
C GLU A 216 -14.59 15.28 7.60
N LEU A 217 -15.75 15.82 7.98
CA LEU A 217 -17.05 15.46 7.43
C LEU A 217 -17.67 16.72 6.83
N THR A 218 -17.98 16.68 5.54
CA THR A 218 -18.65 17.79 4.84
C THR A 218 -20.14 17.50 4.75
N PHE A 219 -20.98 18.46 5.15
CA PHE A 219 -22.43 18.35 5.09
C PHE A 219 -23.02 19.32 4.05
N GLU A 220 -23.88 18.81 3.18
CA GLU A 220 -24.66 19.58 2.20
C GLU A 220 -26.14 19.27 2.42
N ASP A 221 -26.99 20.30 2.44
CA ASP A 221 -28.44 20.16 2.67
C ASP A 221 -28.79 19.31 3.93
N ASP A 222 -28.03 19.51 5.02
CA ASP A 222 -28.12 18.76 6.30
C ASP A 222 -27.76 17.25 6.21
N GLY A 223 -27.18 16.81 5.09
CA GLY A 223 -26.73 15.42 4.88
C GLY A 223 -25.23 15.31 4.64
N LEU A 224 -24.59 14.28 5.19
CA LEU A 224 -23.18 13.99 4.97
C LEU A 224 -22.90 13.71 3.48
N SER A 225 -22.16 14.61 2.82
CA SER A 225 -21.82 14.54 1.39
C SER A 225 -20.40 14.03 1.13
N ALA A 226 -19.47 14.21 2.09
CA ALA A 226 -18.11 13.70 1.96
C ALA A 226 -17.52 13.32 3.31
N VAL A 227 -16.67 12.29 3.30
CA VAL A 227 -15.82 11.91 4.44
C VAL A 227 -14.38 12.00 3.99
N GLU A 228 -13.57 12.78 4.68
CA GLU A 228 -12.16 12.95 4.41
C GLU A 228 -11.32 12.53 5.61
N LEU A 229 -10.49 11.52 5.44
CA LEU A 229 -9.55 11.12 6.48
C LEU A 229 -8.29 11.95 6.38
N VAL A 230 -7.91 12.61 7.47
CA VAL A 230 -6.68 13.39 7.57
C VAL A 230 -5.69 12.62 8.43
N ILE A 231 -4.64 12.13 7.79
CA ILE A 231 -3.54 11.40 8.40
C ILE A 231 -2.33 12.33 8.45
N ARG A 232 -1.71 12.44 9.62
CA ARG A 232 -0.47 13.20 9.84
C ARG A 232 0.69 12.21 9.97
N PRO A 233 1.46 11.97 8.90
CA PRO A 233 2.62 11.10 8.99
C PRO A 233 3.69 11.70 9.93
N PRO A 234 4.61 10.88 10.45
CA PRO A 234 5.79 11.37 11.18
C PRO A 234 6.60 12.40 10.37
N GLU A 235 7.32 13.29 11.03
CA GLU A 235 8.14 14.36 10.41
C GLU A 235 9.48 13.85 9.87
N ASP A 236 9.49 12.66 9.27
CA ASP A 236 10.65 12.06 8.61
C ASP A 236 10.22 11.33 7.32
N ALA A 237 11.12 11.22 6.34
CA ALA A 237 10.80 10.67 5.03
C ALA A 237 10.39 9.18 5.09
N GLU A 238 10.94 8.41 6.03
CA GLU A 238 10.63 7.00 6.21
C GLU A 238 9.23 6.81 6.79
N GLY A 239 8.88 7.60 7.81
CA GLY A 239 7.56 7.68 8.40
C GLY A 239 6.50 8.06 7.38
N TRP A 240 6.78 9.05 6.53
CA TRP A 240 5.91 9.42 5.40
C TRP A 240 5.67 8.26 4.44
N ALA A 241 6.73 7.61 3.97
CA ALA A 241 6.62 6.49 3.06
C ALA A 241 5.84 5.33 3.70
N THR A 242 6.08 5.07 4.99
CA THR A 242 5.41 4.03 5.76
C THR A 242 3.92 4.32 5.92
N SER A 243 3.55 5.54 6.34
CA SER A 243 2.15 5.96 6.45
C SER A 243 1.44 5.88 5.10
N PHE A 244 2.06 6.36 4.02
CA PHE A 244 1.48 6.30 2.69
C PHE A 244 1.16 4.86 2.28
N ARG A 245 2.14 3.94 2.40
CA ARG A 245 1.94 2.53 2.04
C ARG A 245 0.90 1.85 2.93
N ALA A 246 0.91 2.13 4.23
CA ALA A 246 -0.05 1.56 5.16
C ALA A 246 -1.48 2.00 4.81
N THR A 247 -1.67 3.29 4.52
CA THR A 247 -2.95 3.84 4.06
C THR A 247 -3.37 3.22 2.73
N GLU A 248 -2.50 3.19 1.73
CA GLU A 248 -2.79 2.58 0.43
C GLU A 248 -3.17 1.10 0.57
N THR A 249 -2.45 0.34 1.40
CA THR A 249 -2.74 -1.07 1.67
C THR A 249 -4.11 -1.26 2.33
N ALA A 250 -4.47 -0.41 3.29
CA ALA A 250 -5.79 -0.43 3.93
C ALA A 250 -6.91 -0.15 2.91
N LEU A 251 -6.70 0.81 2.01
CA LEU A 251 -7.64 1.11 0.92
C LEU A 251 -7.72 -0.04 -0.09
N ILE A 252 -6.59 -0.67 -0.44
CA ILE A 252 -6.58 -1.83 -1.34
C ILE A 252 -7.36 -3.00 -0.74
N ARG A 253 -7.17 -3.28 0.56
CA ARG A 253 -7.92 -4.33 1.26
C ARG A 253 -9.43 -4.06 1.25
N ARG A 254 -9.85 -2.79 1.35
CA ARG A 254 -11.27 -2.41 1.44
C ARG A 254 -11.95 -2.25 0.08
N PHE A 255 -11.27 -1.65 -0.89
CA PHE A 255 -11.85 -1.21 -2.16
C PHE A 255 -11.24 -1.91 -3.39
N GLY A 256 -10.26 -2.79 -3.21
CA GLY A 256 -9.52 -3.42 -4.31
C GLY A 256 -8.41 -2.51 -4.86
N LYS A 257 -7.85 -2.86 -6.02
CA LYS A 257 -6.77 -2.07 -6.63
C LYS A 257 -7.27 -0.70 -7.07
N ALA A 258 -6.41 0.32 -6.97
CA ALA A 258 -6.71 1.65 -7.47
C ALA A 258 -6.91 1.61 -8.99
N ALA A 259 -7.93 2.31 -9.48
CA ALA A 259 -8.22 2.43 -10.91
C ALA A 259 -7.21 3.35 -11.61
N GLN A 260 -6.72 4.39 -10.90
CA GLN A 260 -5.71 5.31 -11.39
C GLN A 260 -4.71 5.64 -10.29
N ARG A 261 -3.45 5.85 -10.67
CA ARG A 261 -2.36 6.28 -9.81
C ARG A 261 -1.53 7.33 -10.55
N SER A 262 -1.21 8.42 -9.87
CA SER A 262 -0.37 9.50 -10.40
C SER A 262 0.58 9.94 -9.29
N PHE A 263 1.88 9.89 -9.53
CA PHE A 263 2.88 10.39 -8.58
C PHE A 263 3.94 11.16 -9.34
N ALA A 264 4.23 12.36 -8.85
CA ALA A 264 5.31 13.20 -9.34
C ALA A 264 6.20 13.59 -8.16
N ILE A 265 7.45 13.13 -8.21
CA ILE A 265 8.50 13.49 -7.27
C ILE A 265 9.64 14.06 -8.12
N PRO A 266 9.86 15.39 -8.11
CA PRO A 266 10.99 16.02 -8.79
C PRO A 266 12.33 15.41 -8.33
N ASP A 267 13.34 15.42 -9.19
CA ASP A 267 14.64 14.77 -8.90
C ASP A 267 15.31 15.36 -7.66
N GLU A 268 15.23 16.67 -7.48
CA GLU A 268 15.71 17.36 -6.29
C GLU A 268 15.01 16.90 -5.00
N CYS A 269 13.76 16.45 -5.09
CA CYS A 269 12.95 16.03 -3.95
C CYS A 269 13.14 14.54 -3.58
N LYS A 270 13.99 13.80 -4.31
CA LYS A 270 14.24 12.37 -4.04
C LYS A 270 15.21 12.14 -2.88
N ALA A 271 16.01 13.13 -2.53
CA ALA A 271 16.87 13.06 -1.34
C ALA A 271 16.00 13.11 -0.07
N ALA A 272 16.27 12.22 0.89
CA ALA A 272 15.46 12.07 2.10
C ALA A 272 15.36 13.37 2.91
N GLU A 273 16.45 14.14 2.94
CA GLU A 273 16.57 15.40 3.68
C GLU A 273 15.77 16.54 3.01
N GLN A 274 15.52 16.45 1.70
CA GLN A 274 14.79 17.46 0.93
C GLN A 274 13.32 17.10 0.75
N PHE A 275 12.97 15.82 0.90
CA PHE A 275 11.64 15.28 0.64
C PHE A 275 10.54 16.03 1.39
N LEU A 276 10.68 16.21 2.70
CA LEU A 276 9.63 16.86 3.51
C LEU A 276 9.44 18.34 3.16
N GLY A 277 10.53 19.05 2.90
CA GLY A 277 10.47 20.42 2.41
C GLY A 277 9.70 20.47 1.10
N CYS A 278 10.00 19.57 0.16
CA CYS A 278 9.26 19.48 -1.09
C CYS A 278 7.79 19.09 -0.93
N VAL A 279 7.44 18.23 0.02
CA VAL A 279 6.03 17.89 0.30
C VAL A 279 5.31 19.13 0.85
N ALA A 280 5.90 19.83 1.82
CA ALA A 280 5.34 21.06 2.37
C ALA A 280 5.17 22.17 1.31
N ASP A 281 6.12 22.27 0.37
CA ASP A 281 6.06 23.19 -0.77
C ASP A 281 5.05 22.75 -1.86
N GLY A 282 4.43 21.57 -1.73
CA GLY A 282 3.51 21.00 -2.73
C GLY A 282 4.20 20.54 -4.03
N ARG A 283 5.53 20.45 -4.05
CA ARG A 283 6.31 19.97 -5.20
C ARG A 283 6.23 18.46 -5.37
N VAL A 284 6.07 17.73 -4.27
CA VAL A 284 5.73 16.31 -4.30
C VAL A 284 4.21 16.19 -4.37
N THR A 285 3.73 15.59 -5.45
CA THR A 285 2.30 15.30 -5.62
C THR A 285 2.11 13.81 -5.80
N GLY A 286 1.03 13.28 -5.24
CA GLY A 286 0.69 11.88 -5.35
C GLY A 286 -0.80 11.71 -5.15
N SER A 287 -1.43 10.93 -6.00
CA SER A 287 -2.82 10.54 -5.87
C SER A 287 -3.09 9.13 -6.36
N ALA A 288 -3.96 8.42 -5.67
CA ALA A 288 -4.54 7.16 -6.13
C ALA A 288 -6.06 7.25 -6.01
N SER A 289 -6.80 6.73 -6.98
CA SER A 289 -8.26 6.77 -6.97
C SER A 289 -8.89 5.40 -7.19
N TRP A 290 -9.99 5.16 -6.49
CA TRP A 290 -10.85 3.99 -6.64
C TRP A 290 -12.24 4.44 -7.06
N SER A 291 -12.83 3.71 -7.98
CA SER A 291 -14.19 3.97 -8.46
C SER A 291 -14.93 2.65 -8.68
N PRO A 292 -15.27 1.93 -7.60
CA PRO A 292 -16.09 0.72 -7.70
C PRO A 292 -17.43 1.03 -8.39
N ASP A 293 -17.95 0.08 -9.17
CA ASP A 293 -19.11 0.30 -10.04
C ASP A 293 -20.34 0.85 -9.29
N ASP A 294 -20.57 0.39 -8.05
CA ASP A 294 -21.72 0.74 -7.21
C ASP A 294 -21.32 1.37 -5.86
N GLY A 295 -20.08 1.88 -5.71
CA GLY A 295 -19.58 2.40 -4.45
C GLY A 295 -19.17 3.89 -4.49
N PRO A 296 -18.67 4.43 -3.37
CA PRO A 296 -18.17 5.80 -3.34
C PRO A 296 -16.90 5.92 -4.18
N SER A 297 -16.67 7.11 -4.73
CA SER A 297 -15.35 7.46 -5.25
C SER A 297 -14.41 7.69 -4.08
N VAL A 298 -13.24 7.07 -4.11
CA VAL A 298 -12.21 7.22 -3.07
C VAL A 298 -10.97 7.80 -3.70
N VAL A 299 -10.39 8.83 -3.09
CA VAL A 299 -9.15 9.46 -3.56
C VAL A 299 -8.19 9.58 -2.38
N LEU A 300 -7.03 8.93 -2.48
CA LEU A 300 -5.88 9.16 -1.61
C LEU A 300 -5.01 10.22 -2.26
N SER A 301 -4.62 11.26 -1.53
CA SER A 301 -3.76 12.33 -2.03
C SER A 301 -2.74 12.82 -0.99
N ILE A 302 -1.59 13.28 -1.46
CA ILE A 302 -0.60 14.02 -0.67
C ILE A 302 -0.94 15.51 -0.74
N ILE A 303 -1.12 16.14 0.41
CA ILE A 303 -1.48 17.56 0.52
C ILE A 303 -0.41 18.29 1.31
N GLY A 304 0.30 19.21 0.66
CA GLY A 304 1.37 20.02 1.26
C GLY A 304 0.88 21.25 2.03
N SER A 305 -0.29 21.78 1.64
CA SER A 305 -0.83 23.03 2.15
C SER A 305 -2.32 22.90 2.54
N PRO A 306 -2.76 23.51 3.65
CA PRO A 306 -1.94 24.25 4.61
C PRO A 306 -1.02 23.32 5.44
N PRO A 307 0.13 23.82 5.94
CA PRO A 307 0.99 23.03 6.81
C PRO A 307 0.29 22.69 8.14
N PRO A 308 0.59 21.55 8.77
CA PRO A 308 1.58 20.56 8.34
C PRO A 308 1.09 19.72 7.14
N PRO A 309 2.02 19.19 6.32
CA PRO A 309 1.65 18.31 5.22
C PRO A 309 0.89 17.07 5.72
N THR A 310 -0.09 16.61 4.96
CA THR A 310 -0.96 15.49 5.33
C THR A 310 -1.18 14.51 4.18
N LEU A 311 -1.55 13.28 4.53
CA LEU A 311 -2.20 12.37 3.61
C LEU A 311 -3.70 12.49 3.81
N ARG A 312 -4.43 12.72 2.72
CA ARG A 312 -5.89 12.83 2.73
C ARG A 312 -6.52 11.69 1.97
N VAL A 313 -7.52 11.05 2.56
CA VAL A 313 -8.38 10.07 1.87
C VAL A 313 -9.78 10.63 1.80
N ARG A 314 -10.20 11.12 0.64
CA ARG A 314 -11.54 11.66 0.43
C ARG A 314 -12.47 10.60 -0.16
N LEU A 315 -13.65 10.45 0.42
CA LEU A 315 -14.72 9.58 -0.02
C LEU A 315 -15.94 10.41 -0.32
N THR A 316 -16.45 10.26 -1.54
CA THR A 316 -17.67 10.94 -2.00
C THR A 316 -18.65 9.91 -2.53
N PRO A 317 -19.94 9.97 -2.16
CA PRO A 317 -20.94 9.07 -2.69
C PRO A 317 -21.06 9.32 -4.19
N ARG A 318 -21.26 8.25 -4.95
CA ARG A 318 -21.49 8.38 -6.39
C ARG A 318 -22.90 8.94 -6.60
N PRO A 319 -23.08 9.98 -7.44
CA PRO A 319 -24.41 10.43 -7.79
C PRO A 319 -25.20 9.28 -8.45
N PRO A 320 -26.51 9.17 -8.20
CA PRO A 320 -27.34 8.17 -8.85
C PRO A 320 -27.24 8.34 -10.38
N LYS A 321 -27.05 7.23 -11.10
CA LYS A 321 -27.10 7.23 -12.57
C LYS A 321 -28.53 7.65 -12.97
N MET A 322 -28.66 8.82 -13.58
CA MET A 322 -29.92 9.29 -14.19
C MET A 322 -30.26 8.50 -15.44
#